data_AF-A0A0B1SLS9-F1
#
_entry.id   AF-A0A0B1SLS9-F1
#
_cell.length_a   1.000
_cell.length_b   1.000
_cell.length_c   1.000
_cell.angle_alpha   90.00
_cell.angle_beta   90.00
_cell.angle_gamma   90.00
#
_symmetry.space_group_name_H-M   'P 1'
#
loop_
_entity.id
_entity.type
_entity.pdbx_description
1 polymer ?
#
loop_
_entity_poly.entity_id
_entity_poly.type
_entity_poly.pdbx_seq_one_letter_code
_entity_poly.pdbx_strand_id
1 'polypeptide(L)'
;YVLTKIHIFSDKLDLSCILPVHLLTSKEKAADMKSRTSKALKDVKSNNVAHLQLEFLSCCRHFRTYGSTFFIAEVYMSQPHTSHLRAHCGVNDYGLHLISCSSMVLIASYDHRELKWSYDNGKPFLEVYARAHRHQMTLRTPQAAYIYMLLNKLSGQGAEKGSLNEPR
;
A
#
# COMPACT_ATOMS: atom_id res chain seq x y z
N TYR A 1 9.65 7.93 18.75
CA TYR A 1 9.96 9.30 18.27
C TYR A 1 8.73 10.10 17.84
N VAL A 2 7.75 9.54 17.11
CA VAL A 2 6.50 10.27 16.76
C VAL A 2 5.56 10.47 17.97
N LEU A 3 5.44 9.45 18.83
CA LEU A 3 4.50 9.49 19.97
C LEU A 3 5.03 10.27 21.18
N THR A 4 6.35 10.44 21.31
CA THR A 4 6.97 11.27 22.37
C THR A 4 6.71 12.76 22.17
N LYS A 5 6.27 13.19 20.98
CA LYS A 5 5.91 14.59 20.69
C LYS A 5 4.46 14.94 21.04
N ILE A 6 3.58 13.96 21.28
CA ILE A 6 2.16 14.24 21.55
C ILE A 6 1.95 14.86 22.94
N HIS A 7 2.89 14.66 23.88
CA HIS A 7 2.90 15.37 25.17
C HIS A 7 3.36 16.84 25.09
N ILE A 8 3.77 17.33 23.90
CA ILE A 8 4.21 18.71 23.66
C ILE A 8 3.30 19.34 22.59
N PHE A 9 2.00 19.41 22.82
CA PHE A 9 1.10 20.23 22.01
C PHE A 9 0.17 21.04 22.91
N SER A 10 0.79 21.92 23.68
CA SER A 10 0.16 23.17 24.11
C SER A 10 0.19 24.13 22.91
N ASP A 11 -0.99 24.60 22.54
CA ASP A 11 -1.34 25.80 21.74
C ASP A 11 -1.38 25.78 20.21
N LYS A 12 -0.72 24.88 19.46
CA LYS A 12 -1.03 24.69 18.02
C LYS A 12 -0.81 23.24 17.57
N LEU A 13 -1.88 22.43 17.57
CA LEU A 13 -1.86 21.10 16.96
C LEU A 13 -1.55 21.24 15.46
N ASP A 14 -0.33 20.91 15.07
CA ASP A 14 0.07 20.84 13.67
C ASP A 14 -0.42 19.52 13.08
N LEU A 15 -1.49 19.60 12.30
CA LEU A 15 -2.10 18.46 11.63
C LEU A 15 -1.16 17.76 10.65
N SER A 16 -0.16 18.47 10.11
CA SER A 16 0.79 17.90 9.16
C SER A 16 1.66 16.80 9.78
N CYS A 17 1.81 16.82 11.12
CA CYS A 17 2.60 15.84 11.87
C CYS A 17 1.82 14.58 12.25
N ILE A 18 0.49 14.58 12.08
CA ILE A 18 -0.39 13.49 12.54
C ILE A 18 -1.35 12.97 11.45
N LEU A 19 -1.58 13.74 10.38
CA LEU A 19 -2.45 13.37 9.28
C LEU A 19 -1.68 13.29 7.95
N PRO A 20 -2.07 12.39 7.04
CA PRO A 20 -1.52 12.35 5.70
C PRO A 20 -1.69 13.68 4.96
N VAL A 21 -0.61 14.21 4.39
CA VAL A 21 -0.58 15.53 3.72
C VAL A 21 -1.62 15.66 2.61
N HIS A 22 -1.88 14.59 1.85
CA HIS A 22 -2.86 14.62 0.76
C HIS A 22 -4.29 14.89 1.25
N LEU A 23 -4.63 14.57 2.51
CA LEU A 23 -5.92 14.89 3.13
C LEU A 23 -6.03 16.35 3.58
N LEU A 24 -4.89 17.04 3.70
CA LEU A 24 -4.82 18.45 4.15
C LEU A 24 -4.92 19.44 2.98
N THR A 25 -5.04 18.96 1.75
CA THR A 25 -5.18 19.79 0.55
C THR A 25 -6.49 20.58 0.52
N SER A 26 -7.55 20.06 1.15
CA SER A 26 -8.83 20.76 1.33
C SER A 26 -8.90 21.37 2.73
N LYS A 27 -9.09 22.69 2.81
CA LYS A 27 -9.24 23.42 4.09
C LYS A 27 -10.43 22.91 4.91
N GLU A 28 -11.54 22.60 4.25
CA GLU A 28 -12.74 22.09 4.91
C GLU A 28 -12.49 20.69 5.50
N LYS A 29 -11.92 19.77 4.71
CA LYS A 29 -11.56 18.43 5.21
C LYS A 29 -10.54 18.50 6.34
N ALA A 30 -9.55 19.39 6.23
CA ALA A 30 -8.56 19.60 7.28
C ALA A 30 -9.21 20.11 8.58
N ALA A 31 -10.18 21.02 8.50
CA ALA A 31 -10.92 21.50 9.66
C ALA A 31 -11.80 20.42 10.30
N ASP A 32 -12.53 19.62 9.50
CA ASP A 32 -13.31 18.48 9.98
C ASP A 32 -12.40 17.47 10.70
N MET A 33 -11.30 17.07 10.07
CA MET A 33 -10.34 16.14 10.66
C MET A 33 -9.73 16.68 11.95
N LYS A 34 -9.41 17.98 12.01
CA LYS A 34 -8.93 18.63 13.25
C LYS A 34 -9.95 18.50 14.38
N SER A 35 -11.22 18.79 14.10
CA SER A 35 -12.30 18.69 15.07
C SER A 35 -12.44 17.26 15.60
N ARG A 36 -12.48 16.29 14.68
CA ARG A 36 -12.60 14.86 15.00
C ARG A 36 -11.41 14.34 15.79
N THR A 37 -10.19 14.68 15.40
CA THR A 37 -8.98 14.29 16.14
C THR A 37 -8.93 14.92 17.52
N SER A 38 -9.31 16.19 17.65
CA SER A 38 -9.35 16.88 18.95
C SER A 38 -10.38 16.25 19.89
N LYS A 39 -11.53 15.81 19.35
CA LYS A 39 -12.53 15.06 20.11
C LYS A 39 -11.99 13.69 20.53
N ALA A 40 -11.46 12.91 19.59
CA ALA A 40 -10.92 11.57 19.86
C ALA A 40 -9.78 11.60 20.89
N LEU A 41 -8.94 12.64 20.88
CA LEU A 41 -7.85 12.81 21.86
C LEU A 41 -8.37 12.93 23.30
N LYS A 42 -9.54 13.55 23.51
CA LYS A 42 -10.16 13.65 24.85
C LYS A 42 -10.65 12.29 25.36
N ASP A 43 -10.94 11.36 24.46
CA ASP A 43 -11.44 10.02 24.81
C ASP A 43 -10.30 9.04 25.14
N VAL A 44 -9.04 9.42 24.89
CA VAL A 44 -7.86 8.59 25.21
C VAL A 44 -7.62 8.59 26.72
N LYS A 45 -7.82 7.43 27.36
CA LYS A 45 -7.70 7.27 28.83
C LYS A 45 -6.34 6.75 29.29
N SER A 46 -5.57 6.12 28.40
CA SER A 46 -4.27 5.52 28.74
C SER A 46 -3.15 6.55 28.61
N ASN A 47 -2.26 6.60 29.59
CA ASN A 47 -1.01 7.36 29.54
C ASN A 47 0.21 6.46 29.27
N ASN A 48 0.00 5.15 29.11
CA ASN A 48 1.07 4.20 28.84
C ASN A 48 1.46 4.26 27.35
N VAL A 49 2.62 4.86 27.08
CA VAL A 49 3.12 5.09 25.72
C VAL A 49 3.29 3.78 24.94
N ALA A 50 3.77 2.71 25.57
CA ALA A 50 3.95 1.42 24.89
C ALA A 50 2.61 0.80 24.50
N HIS A 51 1.60 0.90 25.38
CA HIS A 51 0.24 0.46 25.08
C HIS A 51 -0.36 1.24 23.91
N LEU A 52 -0.27 2.58 23.92
CA LEU A 52 -0.75 3.44 22.84
C LEU A 52 -0.04 3.17 21.49
N GLN A 53 1.27 2.86 21.53
CA GLN A 53 2.03 2.44 20.36
C GLN A 53 1.50 1.13 19.77
N LEU A 54 1.23 0.14 20.62
CA LEU A 54 0.68 -1.14 20.19
C LEU A 54 -0.74 -0.99 19.63
N GLU A 55 -1.57 -0.17 20.25
CA GLU A 55 -2.92 0.14 19.77
C GLU A 55 -2.86 0.82 18.40
N PHE A 56 -2.00 1.82 18.23
CA PHE A 56 -1.77 2.46 16.93
C PHE A 56 -1.34 1.45 15.85
N LEU A 57 -0.36 0.59 16.16
CA LEU A 57 0.10 -0.44 15.22
C LEU A 57 -1.00 -1.46 14.92
N SER A 58 -1.87 -1.77 15.89
CA SER A 58 -3.05 -2.61 15.68
C SER A 58 -3.98 -1.96 14.65
N CYS A 59 -4.29 -0.68 14.78
CA CYS A 59 -5.05 0.06 13.76
C CYS A 59 -4.36 0.02 12.40
N CYS A 60 -3.05 0.27 12.34
CA CYS A 60 -2.30 0.27 11.07
C CYS A 60 -2.36 -1.08 10.34
N ARG A 61 -2.29 -2.20 11.07
CA ARG A 61 -2.34 -3.55 10.47
C ARG A 61 -3.65 -3.87 9.75
N HIS A 62 -4.72 -3.11 9.98
CA HIS A 62 -5.97 -3.27 9.24
C HIS A 62 -5.92 -2.65 7.83
N PHE A 63 -4.93 -1.80 7.54
CA PHE A 63 -4.77 -1.27 6.19
C PHE A 63 -4.18 -2.33 5.26
N ARG A 64 -4.83 -2.55 4.11
CA ARG A 64 -4.37 -3.49 3.06
C ARG A 64 -2.93 -3.23 2.61
N THR A 65 -2.49 -1.98 2.68
CA THR A 65 -1.16 -1.53 2.25
C THR A 65 -0.12 -1.54 3.37
N TYR A 66 -0.48 -1.93 4.59
CA TYR A 66 0.46 -1.99 5.72
C TYR A 66 1.65 -2.91 5.39
N GLY A 67 2.86 -2.46 5.70
CA GLY A 67 4.08 -3.22 5.41
C GLY A 67 4.44 -3.35 3.92
N SER A 68 3.81 -2.59 3.03
CA SER A 68 4.12 -2.62 1.59
C SER A 68 5.49 -2.01 1.27
N THR A 69 6.22 -2.69 0.39
CA THR A 69 7.31 -2.06 -0.38
C THR A 69 6.71 -1.41 -1.61
N PHE A 70 6.99 -0.13 -1.83
CA PHE A 70 6.40 0.64 -2.93
C PHE A 70 7.37 0.86 -4.08
N PHE A 71 6.87 0.67 -5.29
CA PHE A 71 7.55 0.95 -6.55
C PHE A 71 6.74 1.97 -7.33
N ILE A 72 7.41 2.79 -8.15
CA ILE A 72 6.70 3.68 -9.09
C ILE A 72 6.62 2.97 -10.44
N ALA A 73 5.43 2.88 -11.01
CA ALA A 73 5.20 2.29 -12.31
C ALA A 73 4.12 3.04 -13.11
N GLU A 74 4.25 2.99 -14.44
CA GLU A 74 3.15 3.29 -15.35
C GLU A 74 2.32 2.02 -15.51
N VAL A 75 1.04 2.11 -15.17
CA VAL A 75 0.10 0.98 -15.19
C VAL A 75 -0.84 1.14 -16.36
N TYR A 76 -0.76 0.18 -17.29
CA TYR A 76 -1.67 0.09 -18.42
C TYR A 76 -2.66 -1.04 -18.14
N MET A 77 -3.93 -0.70 -17.95
CA MET A 77 -5.02 -1.68 -17.81
C MET A 77 -5.66 -1.88 -19.17
N SER A 78 -5.81 -3.12 -19.63
CA SER A 78 -6.49 -3.45 -20.90
C SER A 78 -7.89 -4.03 -20.70
N GLN A 79 -8.20 -4.53 -19.50
CA GLN A 79 -9.53 -5.05 -19.13
C GLN A 79 -9.92 -4.61 -17.71
N PRO A 80 -11.22 -4.36 -17.44
CA PRO A 80 -12.36 -4.42 -18.36
C PRO A 80 -12.41 -3.24 -19.34
N HIS A 81 -11.68 -2.16 -19.05
CA HIS A 81 -11.57 -0.98 -19.89
C HIS A 81 -10.12 -0.55 -20.01
N THR A 82 -9.76 -0.03 -21.19
CA THR A 82 -8.44 0.52 -21.41
C THR A 82 -8.24 1.77 -20.55
N SER A 83 -7.25 1.76 -19.68
CA SER A 83 -6.87 2.92 -18.88
C SER A 83 -5.38 2.95 -18.61
N HIS A 84 -4.88 4.13 -18.26
CA HIS A 84 -3.48 4.37 -17.97
C HIS A 84 -3.36 5.26 -16.74
N LEU A 85 -2.49 4.89 -15.80
CA LEU A 85 -2.21 5.71 -14.63
C LEU A 85 -0.78 5.47 -14.13
N ARG A 86 -0.18 6.51 -13.60
CA ARG A 86 1.06 6.41 -12.82
C ARG A 86 0.72 6.10 -11.37
N ALA A 87 1.24 4.98 -10.85
CA ALA A 87 0.94 4.52 -9.50
C ALA A 87 2.18 4.20 -8.66
N HIS A 88 1.99 4.35 -7.35
CA HIS A 88 2.74 3.61 -6.35
C HIS A 88 2.16 2.19 -6.28
N CYS A 89 2.91 1.23 -6.82
CA CYS A 89 2.64 -0.20 -6.72
C CYS A 89 3.21 -0.71 -5.39
N GLY A 90 2.34 -0.96 -4.42
CA GLY A 90 2.70 -1.56 -3.13
C GLY A 90 2.63 -3.08 -3.19
N VAL A 91 3.66 -3.76 -2.70
CA VAL A 91 3.66 -5.22 -2.54
C VAL A 91 3.92 -5.57 -1.08
N ASN A 92 3.05 -6.38 -0.49
CA ASN A 92 3.20 -6.94 0.86
C ASN A 92 2.72 -8.41 0.92
N ASP A 93 2.58 -8.92 2.14
CA ASP A 93 2.04 -10.24 2.47
C ASP A 93 0.55 -10.41 2.11
N TYR A 94 -0.21 -9.33 1.92
CA TYR A 94 -1.57 -9.41 1.39
C TYR A 94 -1.62 -9.55 -0.14
N GLY A 95 -0.80 -8.78 -0.87
CA GLY A 95 -0.82 -8.79 -2.33
C GLY A 95 -0.27 -7.53 -2.97
N LEU A 96 -0.89 -7.13 -4.10
CA LEU A 96 -0.50 -5.98 -4.92
C LEU A 96 -1.52 -4.85 -4.79
N HIS A 97 -1.03 -3.64 -4.52
CA HIS A 97 -1.85 -2.45 -4.29
C HIS A 97 -1.47 -1.34 -5.25
N LEU A 98 -2.44 -0.69 -5.87
CA LEU A 98 -2.23 0.42 -6.78
C LEU A 98 -2.75 1.70 -6.12
N ILE A 99 -1.84 2.62 -5.80
CA ILE A 99 -2.19 3.94 -5.29
C ILE A 99 -1.82 4.97 -6.35
N SER A 100 -2.75 5.84 -6.74
CA SER A 100 -2.47 6.89 -7.72
C SER A 100 -1.37 7.83 -7.21
N CYS A 101 -0.35 8.09 -8.01
CA CYS A 101 0.70 9.06 -7.66
C CYS A 101 0.17 10.50 -7.57
N SER A 102 -0.92 10.83 -8.27
CA SER A 102 -1.45 12.19 -8.29
C SER A 102 -2.38 12.48 -7.11
N SER A 103 -3.25 11.52 -6.77
CA SER A 103 -4.28 11.71 -5.74
C SER A 103 -3.96 11.01 -4.41
N MET A 104 -2.97 10.11 -4.38
CA MET A 104 -2.68 9.22 -3.26
C MET A 104 -3.87 8.35 -2.83
N VAL A 105 -4.88 8.21 -3.71
CA VAL A 105 -6.04 7.35 -3.50
C VAL A 105 -5.68 5.91 -3.90
N LEU A 106 -6.07 4.95 -3.06
CA LEU A 106 -6.00 3.53 -3.38
C LEU A 106 -7.00 3.23 -4.52
N ILE A 107 -6.47 2.93 -5.70
CA ILE A 107 -7.24 2.61 -6.90
C ILE A 107 -7.69 1.16 -6.87
N ALA A 108 -6.80 0.26 -6.46
CA ALA A 108 -7.11 -1.16 -6.35
C ALA A 108 -6.17 -1.86 -5.37
N SER A 109 -6.63 -2.98 -4.81
CA SER A 109 -5.90 -3.86 -3.91
C SER A 109 -6.28 -5.29 -4.27
N TYR A 110 -5.29 -6.10 -4.64
CA TYR A 110 -5.49 -7.46 -5.12
C TYR A 110 -4.83 -8.46 -4.16
N ASP A 111 -5.53 -9.53 -3.80
CA ASP A 111 -5.00 -10.61 -2.94
C ASP A 111 -4.04 -11.51 -3.76
N HIS A 112 -3.00 -12.04 -3.13
CA HIS A 112 -2.09 -12.99 -3.82
C HIS A 112 -2.84 -14.16 -4.48
N ARG A 113 -3.91 -14.67 -3.85
CA ARG A 113 -4.67 -15.85 -4.33
C ARG A 113 -5.40 -15.64 -5.66
N GLU A 114 -5.68 -14.38 -6.02
CA GLU A 114 -6.37 -14.03 -7.26
C GLU A 114 -5.44 -13.48 -8.35
N LEU A 115 -4.19 -13.20 -7.98
CA LEU A 115 -3.19 -12.66 -8.86
C LEU A 115 -2.46 -13.78 -9.62
N LYS A 116 -2.25 -13.54 -10.91
CA LYS A 116 -1.25 -14.22 -11.73
C LYS A 116 -0.34 -13.16 -12.32
N TRP A 117 0.95 -13.47 -12.44
CA TRP A 117 1.91 -12.53 -13.00
C TRP A 117 2.99 -13.25 -13.80
N SER A 118 3.50 -12.58 -14.82
CA SER A 118 4.57 -13.05 -15.69
C SER A 118 5.59 -11.94 -15.93
N TYR A 119 6.86 -12.32 -15.84
CA TYR A 119 7.99 -11.45 -16.09
C TYR A 119 8.94 -12.16 -17.05
N ASP A 120 9.24 -11.51 -18.18
CA ASP A 120 10.28 -11.96 -19.09
C ASP A 120 11.59 -11.26 -18.73
N ASN A 121 12.66 -12.04 -18.57
CA ASN A 121 13.95 -11.51 -18.14
C ASN A 121 14.44 -10.39 -19.08
N GLY A 122 14.88 -9.28 -18.50
CA GLY A 122 15.36 -8.10 -19.22
C GLY A 122 14.27 -7.16 -19.73
N LYS A 123 12.98 -7.51 -19.64
CA LYS A 123 11.90 -6.56 -19.99
C LYS A 123 11.69 -5.54 -18.86
N PRO A 124 11.36 -4.28 -19.18
CA PRO A 124 11.08 -3.24 -18.19
C PRO A 124 9.61 -3.23 -17.77
N PHE A 125 8.94 -4.39 -17.75
CA PHE A 125 7.55 -4.49 -17.35
C PHE A 125 7.19 -5.88 -16.82
N LEU A 126 6.12 -5.92 -16.03
CA LEU A 126 5.46 -7.11 -15.51
C LEU A 126 4.04 -7.17 -16.06
N GLU A 127 3.60 -8.32 -16.55
CA GLU A 127 2.19 -8.57 -16.86
C GLU A 127 1.50 -9.16 -15.64
N VAL A 128 0.32 -8.63 -15.31
CA VAL A 128 -0.45 -9.03 -14.14
C VAL A 128 -1.90 -9.23 -14.54
N TYR A 129 -2.49 -10.32 -14.05
CA TYR A 129 -3.90 -10.63 -14.21
C TYR A 129 -4.52 -10.85 -12.83
N ALA A 130 -5.52 -10.04 -12.46
CA ALA A 130 -6.29 -10.20 -11.24
C ALA A 130 -7.64 -10.84 -11.55
N ARG A 131 -7.78 -12.11 -11.21
CA ARG A 131 -8.89 -12.98 -11.63
C ARG A 131 -10.25 -12.50 -11.14
N ALA A 132 -10.38 -12.13 -9.87
CA ALA A 132 -11.68 -11.74 -9.31
C ALA A 132 -12.25 -10.48 -9.97
N HIS A 133 -11.37 -9.55 -10.33
CA HIS A 133 -11.71 -8.29 -10.97
C HIS A 133 -11.74 -8.38 -12.51
N ARG A 134 -11.23 -9.47 -13.10
CA ARG A 134 -10.96 -9.59 -14.55
C ARG A 134 -10.09 -8.44 -15.07
N HIS A 135 -9.14 -8.01 -14.24
CA HIS A 135 -8.22 -6.95 -14.59
C HIS A 135 -7.00 -7.56 -15.24
N GLN A 136 -6.67 -7.11 -16.46
CA GLN A 136 -5.42 -7.42 -17.12
C GLN A 136 -4.62 -6.13 -17.23
N MET A 137 -3.40 -6.14 -16.69
CA MET A 137 -2.56 -4.96 -16.64
C MET A 137 -1.09 -5.26 -16.93
N THR A 138 -0.41 -4.23 -17.40
CA THR A 138 1.04 -4.19 -17.53
C THR A 138 1.59 -3.12 -16.61
N LEU A 139 2.46 -3.51 -15.68
CA LEU A 139 3.21 -2.60 -14.81
C LEU A 139 4.56 -2.30 -15.45
N ARG A 140 4.73 -1.13 -16.06
CA ARG A 140 5.99 -0.73 -16.71
C ARG A 140 6.85 0.05 -15.72
N THR A 141 8.02 -0.48 -15.41
CA THR A 141 9.02 0.15 -14.52
C THR A 141 10.38 -0.53 -14.69
N PRO A 142 11.51 0.21 -14.56
CA PRO A 142 12.84 -0.40 -14.48
C PRO A 142 13.00 -1.42 -13.34
N GLN A 143 12.11 -1.37 -12.34
CA GLN A 143 12.14 -2.21 -11.14
C GLN A 143 11.26 -3.47 -11.27
N ALA A 144 10.81 -3.82 -12.49
CA ALA A 144 9.84 -4.90 -12.71
C ALA A 144 10.31 -6.26 -12.16
N ALA A 145 11.61 -6.58 -12.30
CA ALA A 145 12.20 -7.79 -11.74
C ALA A 145 12.06 -7.86 -10.21
N TYR A 146 12.21 -6.74 -9.49
CA TYR A 146 12.07 -6.72 -8.03
C TYR A 146 10.61 -6.92 -7.58
N ILE A 147 9.67 -6.33 -8.32
CA ILE A 147 8.23 -6.56 -8.08
C ILE A 147 7.91 -8.04 -8.27
N TYR A 148 8.36 -8.64 -9.37
CA TYR A 148 8.20 -10.05 -9.67
C TYR A 148 8.76 -10.94 -8.53
N MET A 149 9.99 -10.68 -8.11
CA MET A 149 10.65 -11.44 -7.03
C MET A 149 9.91 -11.33 -5.70
N LEU A 150 9.41 -10.14 -5.34
CA LEU A 150 8.64 -9.95 -4.11
C LEU A 150 7.29 -10.65 -4.16
N LEU A 151 6.56 -10.57 -5.28
CA LEU A 151 5.30 -11.29 -5.46
C LEU A 151 5.49 -12.80 -5.33
N ASN A 152 6.53 -13.37 -5.95
CA ASN A 152 6.88 -14.79 -5.80
C ASN A 152 7.19 -15.16 -4.34
N LYS A 153 7.99 -14.34 -3.66
CA LYS A 153 8.42 -14.60 -2.28
C LYS A 153 7.26 -14.54 -1.29
N LEU A 154 6.38 -13.54 -1.43
CA LEU A 154 5.34 -13.24 -0.44
C LEU A 154 4.02 -13.99 -0.70
N SER A 155 3.76 -14.42 -1.93
CA SER A 155 2.55 -15.17 -2.26
C SER A 155 2.54 -16.62 -1.78
N GLY A 156 3.70 -17.17 -1.42
CA GLY A 156 3.85 -18.61 -1.13
C GLY A 156 3.68 -19.53 -2.35
N GLN A 157 3.29 -19.00 -3.52
CA GLN A 157 3.07 -19.76 -4.76
C GLN A 157 4.37 -20.24 -5.41
N GLY A 158 5.52 -19.70 -5.00
CA GLY A 158 6.84 -20.11 -5.48
C GLY A 158 7.39 -21.40 -4.86
N ALA A 159 6.76 -21.96 -3.82
CA ALA A 159 7.27 -23.13 -3.10
C ALA A 159 7.01 -24.48 -3.80
N GLU A 160 6.12 -24.54 -4.80
CA GLU A 160 5.72 -25.80 -5.46
C GLU A 160 6.45 -26.11 -6.77
N LYS A 161 7.38 -25.25 -7.24
CA LYS A 161 8.12 -25.46 -8.50
C LYS A 161 9.59 -25.87 -8.29
N GLY A 162 9.87 -26.63 -7.23
CA GLY A 162 11.22 -27.15 -6.91
C GLY A 162 11.38 -28.66 -7.04
N SER A 163 10.37 -29.40 -7.51
CA SER A 163 10.48 -30.85 -7.75
C SER A 163 9.79 -31.18 -9.07
N LEU A 164 10.55 -31.24 -10.16
CA LEU A 164 10.47 -32.29 -11.18
C LEU A 164 11.55 -32.04 -12.26
N ASN A 165 12.37 -33.08 -12.45
CA ASN A 165 13.16 -33.45 -13.63
C ASN A 165 14.52 -32.77 -13.88
N GLU A 166 15.59 -33.37 -13.34
CA GLU A 166 16.85 -33.51 -14.06
C GLU A 166 16.77 -34.76 -14.97
N PRO A 167 17.07 -34.63 -16.27
CA PRO A 167 17.52 -35.76 -17.08
C PRO A 167 18.96 -35.54 -17.54
N ARG A 168 19.88 -36.35 -17.02
CA ARG A 168 20.88 -37.16 -17.75
C ARG A 168 21.75 -37.95 -16.79
#